data_AF-A0A726UNI1-F1
#
_entry.id   AF-A0A726UNI1-F1
#
_cell.length_a   1.000
_cell.length_b   1.000
_cell.length_c   1.000
_cell.angle_alpha   90.00
_cell.angle_beta   90.00
_cell.angle_gamma   90.00
#
_symmetry.space_group_name_H-M   'P 1'
#
loop_
_entity.id
_entity.type
_entity.pdbx_description
1 polymer ?
#
loop_
_entity_poly.entity_id
_entity_poly.type
_entity_poly.pdbx_seq_one_letter_code
_entity_poly.pdbx_strand_id
1 'polypeptide(L)'
;EDCTRWRPLLGYVKLIDASRPETIDKYTVEVLAHQENMSLLKLYYDGILISETECSERCLGFLKETMFNYNTGEITLAALGNDSLTLSEAGGTGRYDAFEQRLIEYLSTLPGASGDDRGAIDQVDSQQPAPIEVFITSQEFKKKICMSDIEKNKIGSGSYGTVYLLNGEYVIKVPINKQGVKIDFTSPEHCNCHPERVSKYLNIANDDKNFSRSATMNINGKDVMVLVSKYIQGQEFDIEDDENYNRAEALLESRGVYMHDMNVFGNILVKEGGLFFVDGDQIVPSKEFRHQRRVSLATAQLEEQIKARHMVKLKQAETEGN
;
A
#
# COMPACT_ATOMS: atom_id res chain seq x y z
N GLU A 1 -11.49 15.59 11.69
CA GLU A 1 -11.94 14.36 12.38
C GLU A 1 -11.28 13.20 11.66
N ASP A 2 -10.48 12.41 12.38
CA ASP A 2 -9.64 11.39 11.75
C ASP A 2 -10.41 10.08 11.59
N CYS A 3 -11.10 9.98 10.45
CA CYS A 3 -11.78 8.79 9.98
C CYS A 3 -10.78 7.68 9.56
N THR A 4 -9.56 7.63 10.09
CA THR A 4 -8.68 6.46 9.93
C THR A 4 -8.69 5.55 11.17
N ARG A 5 -9.14 6.03 12.34
CA ARG A 5 -9.16 5.25 13.58
C ARG A 5 -10.06 4.01 13.53
N TRP A 6 -11.25 4.13 12.94
CA TRP A 6 -12.20 3.03 12.65
C TRP A 6 -11.85 2.09 11.48
N ARG A 7 -10.67 2.21 10.83
CA ARG A 7 -10.24 1.31 9.73
C ARG A 7 -10.24 -0.19 10.08
N PRO A 8 -9.95 -0.61 11.33
CA PRO A 8 -10.10 -2.02 11.72
C PRO A 8 -11.54 -2.51 11.56
N LEU A 9 -12.54 -1.73 11.98
CA LEU A 9 -13.96 -2.09 11.84
C LEU A 9 -14.39 -2.26 10.37
N LEU A 10 -13.92 -1.41 9.46
CA LEU A 10 -14.25 -1.52 8.02
C LEU A 10 -13.74 -2.83 7.41
N GLY A 11 -12.54 -3.27 7.82
CA GLY A 11 -11.97 -4.55 7.41
C GLY A 11 -12.83 -5.73 7.88
N TYR A 12 -13.35 -5.66 9.10
CA TYR A 12 -14.25 -6.67 9.63
C TYR A 12 -15.66 -6.61 9.04
N VAL A 13 -16.20 -5.43 8.73
CA VAL A 13 -17.52 -5.30 8.07
C VAL A 13 -17.55 -6.03 6.73
N LYS A 14 -16.46 -5.93 5.94
CA LYS A 14 -16.30 -6.68 4.69
C LYS A 14 -16.22 -8.19 4.92
N LEU A 15 -15.55 -8.59 6.01
CA LEU A 15 -15.40 -9.99 6.41
C LEU A 15 -16.73 -10.57 6.91
N ILE A 16 -17.51 -9.79 7.64
CA ILE A 16 -18.84 -10.14 8.16
C ILE A 16 -19.85 -10.24 7.00
N ASP A 17 -19.83 -9.32 6.03
CA ASP A 17 -20.72 -9.41 4.84
C ASP A 17 -20.41 -10.64 3.97
N ALA A 18 -19.13 -11.06 3.93
CA ALA A 18 -18.69 -12.27 3.23
C ALA A 18 -18.82 -13.55 4.08
N SER A 19 -19.21 -13.44 5.35
CA SER A 19 -19.36 -14.57 6.25
C SER A 19 -20.64 -15.34 5.93
N ARG A 20 -20.67 -16.64 6.26
CA ARG A 20 -21.89 -17.44 6.05
C ARG A 20 -23.00 -16.92 6.97
N PRO A 21 -24.29 -17.00 6.57
CA PRO A 21 -25.40 -16.51 7.40
C PRO A 21 -25.35 -17.02 8.85
N GLU A 22 -24.98 -18.29 9.06
CA GLU A 22 -24.81 -18.94 10.37
C GLU A 22 -23.59 -18.48 11.21
N THR A 23 -22.83 -17.50 10.71
CA THR A 23 -21.66 -16.95 11.39
C THR A 23 -21.75 -15.45 11.63
N ILE A 24 -22.71 -14.75 11.00
CA ILE A 24 -22.87 -13.29 11.14
C ILE A 24 -23.44 -12.93 12.51
N ASP A 25 -24.39 -13.73 12.99
CA ASP A 25 -25.03 -13.67 14.30
C ASP A 25 -24.07 -13.90 15.48
N LYS A 26 -22.87 -14.42 15.21
CA LYS A 26 -21.80 -14.55 16.21
C LYS A 26 -21.01 -13.27 16.42
N TYR A 27 -21.09 -12.30 15.51
CA TYR A 27 -20.42 -11.02 15.65
C TYR A 27 -21.26 -10.07 16.50
N THR A 28 -20.63 -9.42 17.46
CA THR A 28 -21.28 -8.41 18.32
C THR A 28 -20.36 -7.21 18.54
N VAL A 29 -20.96 -6.03 18.70
CA VAL A 29 -20.26 -4.78 18.99
C VAL A 29 -20.68 -4.25 20.36
N GLU A 30 -19.71 -4.01 21.21
CA GLU A 30 -19.88 -3.32 22.49
C GLU A 30 -19.36 -1.88 22.36
N VAL A 31 -20.08 -0.93 22.96
CA VAL A 31 -19.70 0.49 22.94
C VAL A 31 -19.49 0.97 24.37
N LEU A 32 -18.27 1.41 24.67
CA LEU A 32 -17.86 1.90 25.98
C LEU A 32 -17.56 3.40 25.91
N ALA A 33 -17.92 4.14 26.96
CA ALA A 33 -17.47 5.52 27.10
C ALA A 33 -15.95 5.55 27.35
N HIS A 34 -15.18 6.34 26.59
CA HIS A 34 -13.72 6.31 26.66
C HIS A 34 -13.12 7.68 27.03
N GLN A 35 -13.58 8.79 26.43
CA GLN A 35 -13.18 10.19 26.75
C GLN A 35 -14.30 11.18 26.35
N GLU A 36 -14.14 12.50 26.59
CA GLU A 36 -15.11 13.52 26.12
C GLU A 36 -15.32 13.41 24.60
N ASN A 37 -16.56 13.16 24.18
CA ASN A 37 -16.99 12.98 22.79
C ASN A 37 -16.37 11.78 22.03
N MET A 38 -15.75 10.83 22.75
CA MET A 38 -15.14 9.63 22.19
C MET A 38 -15.65 8.36 22.89
N SER A 39 -16.04 7.37 22.08
CA SER A 39 -16.44 6.03 22.50
C SER A 39 -15.41 5.00 22.02
N LEU A 40 -15.20 3.94 22.80
CA LEU A 40 -14.42 2.78 22.42
C LEU A 40 -15.38 1.69 21.94
N LEU A 41 -15.25 1.28 20.68
CA LEU A 41 -16.00 0.18 20.10
C LEU A 41 -15.15 -1.08 20.20
N LYS A 42 -15.73 -2.16 20.70
CA LYS A 42 -15.12 -3.50 20.76
C LYS A 42 -15.94 -4.46 19.92
N LEU A 43 -15.30 -5.09 18.93
CA LEU A 43 -15.90 -6.10 18.09
C LEU A 43 -15.52 -7.50 18.60
N TYR A 44 -16.52 -8.33 18.83
CA TYR A 44 -16.37 -9.71 19.25
C TYR A 44 -16.89 -10.68 18.20
N TYR A 45 -16.36 -11.89 18.19
CA TYR A 45 -16.93 -13.06 17.53
C TYR A 45 -17.04 -14.19 18.54
N ASP A 46 -18.25 -14.69 18.77
CA ASP A 46 -18.51 -15.79 19.71
C ASP A 46 -17.91 -15.51 21.11
N GLY A 47 -17.98 -14.25 21.56
CA GLY A 47 -17.43 -13.78 22.84
C GLY A 47 -15.92 -13.49 22.85
N ILE A 48 -15.20 -13.73 21.76
CA ILE A 48 -13.76 -13.44 21.64
C ILE A 48 -13.57 -12.04 21.07
N LEU A 49 -12.79 -11.19 21.74
CA LEU A 49 -12.45 -9.85 21.25
C LEU A 49 -11.56 -9.98 20.01
N ILE A 50 -12.02 -9.42 18.89
CA ILE A 50 -11.28 -9.43 17.63
C ILE A 50 -10.59 -8.09 17.39
N SER A 51 -11.24 -6.99 17.76
CA SER A 51 -10.71 -5.66 17.49
C SER A 51 -11.35 -4.62 18.41
N GLU A 52 -10.62 -3.55 18.68
CA GLU A 52 -11.15 -2.37 19.35
C GLU A 52 -10.71 -1.10 18.63
N THR A 53 -11.55 -0.06 18.67
CA THR A 53 -11.26 1.23 18.06
C THR A 53 -11.96 2.36 18.77
N GLU A 54 -11.27 3.49 18.86
CA GLU A 54 -11.89 4.74 19.25
C GLU A 54 -12.77 5.29 18.13
N CYS A 55 -13.89 5.89 18.50
CA CYS A 55 -14.88 6.43 17.59
C CYS A 55 -15.49 7.69 18.19
N SER A 56 -15.55 8.76 17.39
CA SER A 56 -16.24 9.98 17.81
C SER A 56 -17.75 9.76 17.88
N GLU A 57 -18.46 10.63 18.59
CA GLU A 57 -19.93 10.60 18.67
C GLU A 57 -20.61 10.62 17.29
N ARG A 58 -20.06 11.39 16.35
CA ARG A 58 -20.56 11.51 14.98
C ARG A 58 -20.39 10.20 14.19
N CYS A 59 -19.19 9.61 14.21
CA CYS A 59 -18.91 8.34 13.56
C CYS A 59 -19.69 7.18 14.20
N LEU A 60 -19.88 7.23 15.52
CA LEU A 60 -20.73 6.28 16.23
C LEU A 60 -22.18 6.39 15.74
N GLY A 61 -22.70 7.60 15.52
CA GLY A 61 -24.01 7.82 14.92
C GLY A 61 -24.17 7.12 13.57
N PHE A 62 -23.21 7.32 12.66
CA PHE A 62 -23.20 6.65 11.36
C PHE A 62 -23.18 5.11 11.47
N LEU A 63 -22.33 4.56 12.33
CA LEU A 63 -22.21 3.10 12.48
C LEU A 63 -23.46 2.46 13.10
N LYS A 64 -24.16 3.17 13.99
CA LYS A 64 -25.46 2.72 14.54
C LYS A 64 -26.54 2.65 13.45
N GLU A 65 -26.47 3.54 12.46
CA GLU A 65 -27.45 3.59 11.37
C GLU A 65 -27.17 2.57 10.26
N THR A 66 -25.92 2.13 10.14
CA THR A 66 -25.47 1.41 8.93
C THR A 66 -24.83 0.06 9.19
N MET A 67 -24.31 -0.21 10.40
CA MET A 67 -23.52 -1.40 10.71
C MET A 67 -24.15 -2.30 11.78
N PHE A 68 -24.56 -1.74 12.92
CA PHE A 68 -24.98 -2.53 14.07
C PHE A 68 -26.09 -1.87 14.89
N ASN A 69 -26.89 -2.68 15.58
CA ASN A 69 -27.88 -2.20 16.53
C ASN A 69 -27.21 -1.84 17.86
N TYR A 70 -27.30 -0.58 18.29
CA TYR A 70 -26.68 -0.13 19.54
C TYR A 70 -27.20 -0.84 20.79
N ASN A 71 -28.49 -1.21 20.81
CA ASN A 71 -29.12 -1.77 22.00
C ASN A 71 -28.79 -3.26 22.18
N THR A 72 -28.56 -3.98 21.09
CA THR A 72 -28.29 -5.44 21.11
C THR A 72 -26.84 -5.79 20.76
N GLY A 73 -26.09 -4.87 20.17
CA GLY A 73 -24.74 -5.10 19.65
C GLY A 73 -24.71 -5.93 18.35
N GLU A 74 -25.87 -6.38 17.86
CA GLU A 74 -25.97 -7.26 16.69
C GLU A 74 -25.63 -6.53 15.39
N ILE A 75 -24.94 -7.22 14.48
CA ILE A 75 -24.63 -6.69 13.15
C ILE A 75 -25.89 -6.71 12.27
N THR A 76 -26.24 -5.55 11.70
CA THR A 76 -27.47 -5.36 10.92
C THR A 76 -27.25 -4.95 9.47
N LEU A 77 -26.07 -4.42 9.10
CA LEU A 77 -25.64 -3.97 7.75
C LEU A 77 -26.81 -3.52 6.84
N ALA A 78 -27.16 -2.23 6.91
CA ALA A 78 -28.34 -1.68 6.23
C ALA A 78 -28.16 -1.58 4.70
N ALA A 79 -29.12 -2.11 3.93
CA ALA A 79 -29.16 -1.99 2.47
C ALA A 79 -29.72 -0.64 1.98
N LEU A 80 -29.35 -0.22 0.77
CA LEU A 80 -29.83 0.99 0.09
C LEU A 80 -31.27 0.77 -0.40
N GLY A 81 -32.24 0.94 0.49
CA GLY A 81 -33.68 0.94 0.17
C GLY A 81 -34.54 0.44 1.33
N ASN A 82 -35.04 1.39 2.12
CA ASN A 82 -36.12 1.32 3.11
C ASN A 82 -36.16 0.16 4.14
N ASP A 83 -36.25 0.59 5.40
CA ASP A 83 -37.05 0.05 6.50
C ASP A 83 -37.24 -1.48 6.60
N SER A 84 -36.69 -2.01 7.70
CA SER A 84 -37.20 -3.18 8.42
C SER A 84 -37.11 -4.56 7.75
N LEU A 85 -35.92 -4.99 7.34
CA LEU A 85 -35.70 -6.42 7.11
C LEU A 85 -34.60 -6.96 8.03
N THR A 86 -35.06 -7.79 8.98
CA THR A 86 -34.21 -8.65 9.80
C THR A 86 -33.43 -9.63 8.93
N LEU A 87 -32.25 -10.00 9.45
CA LEU A 87 -31.16 -10.72 8.80
C LEU A 87 -31.53 -12.03 8.04
N SER A 88 -32.71 -12.62 8.30
CA SER A 88 -32.96 -14.03 8.00
C SER A 88 -33.39 -14.38 6.57
N GLU A 89 -33.71 -13.42 5.70
CA GLU A 89 -34.32 -13.75 4.39
C GLU A 89 -33.51 -13.37 3.14
N ALA A 90 -32.43 -12.60 3.26
CA ALA A 90 -31.63 -12.19 2.10
C ALA A 90 -30.21 -12.76 2.17
N GLY A 91 -30.05 -14.03 1.78
CA GLY A 91 -28.74 -14.68 1.59
C GLY A 91 -27.98 -14.16 0.36
N GLY A 92 -27.78 -12.84 0.25
CA GLY A 92 -27.29 -12.19 -0.95
C GLY A 92 -26.16 -11.19 -0.68
N THR A 93 -25.01 -11.49 -1.28
CA THR A 93 -23.88 -10.59 -1.57
C THR A 93 -24.35 -9.24 -2.09
N GLY A 94 -23.96 -8.14 -1.43
CA GLY A 94 -24.26 -6.76 -1.87
C GLY A 94 -24.57 -5.76 -0.76
N ARG A 95 -24.56 -6.16 0.53
CA ARG A 95 -24.82 -5.22 1.64
C ARG A 95 -23.58 -4.41 2.00
N TYR A 96 -22.38 -4.97 1.84
CA TYR A 96 -21.14 -4.21 1.93
C TYR A 96 -21.12 -3.08 0.89
N ASP A 97 -21.51 -3.35 -0.36
CA ASP A 97 -21.52 -2.32 -1.41
C ASP A 97 -22.47 -1.17 -1.03
N ALA A 98 -23.61 -1.49 -0.41
CA ALA A 98 -24.55 -0.48 0.06
C ALA A 98 -24.01 0.33 1.25
N PHE A 99 -23.38 -0.34 2.21
CA PHE A 99 -22.68 0.29 3.33
C PHE A 99 -21.53 1.20 2.84
N GLU A 100 -20.76 0.73 1.86
CA GLU A 100 -19.63 1.45 1.26
C GLU A 100 -20.09 2.71 0.53
N GLN A 101 -21.22 2.67 -0.18
CA GLN A 101 -21.81 3.87 -0.78
C GLN A 101 -22.24 4.90 0.26
N ARG A 102 -22.93 4.48 1.34
CA ARG A 102 -23.32 5.38 2.43
C ARG A 102 -22.12 5.95 3.18
N LEU A 103 -21.05 5.16 3.28
CA LEU A 103 -19.76 5.59 3.84
C LEU A 103 -19.13 6.69 2.97
N ILE A 104 -19.12 6.53 1.65
CA ILE A 104 -18.62 7.53 0.71
C ILE A 104 -19.41 8.84 0.83
N GLU A 105 -20.74 8.76 0.91
CA GLU A 105 -21.61 9.93 1.11
C GLU A 105 -21.34 10.62 2.46
N TYR A 106 -21.26 9.84 3.54
CA TYR A 106 -20.96 10.34 4.89
C TYR A 106 -19.61 11.08 4.94
N LEU A 107 -18.58 10.54 4.27
CA LEU A 107 -17.26 11.15 4.18
C LEU A 107 -17.25 12.41 3.29
N SER A 108 -18.06 12.43 2.23
CA SER A 108 -18.13 13.55 1.28
C SER A 108 -18.83 14.80 1.85
N THR A 109 -19.60 14.65 2.93
CA THR A 109 -20.31 15.76 3.60
C THR A 109 -19.46 16.46 4.68
N LEU A 110 -18.18 16.12 4.83
CA LEU A 110 -17.27 16.83 5.74
C LEU A 110 -16.97 18.27 5.24
N PRO A 111 -17.27 19.31 6.04
CA PRO A 111 -16.80 20.66 5.73
C PRO A 111 -15.29 20.71 5.99
N GLY A 112 -14.49 20.86 4.94
CA GLY A 112 -13.03 21.02 5.07
C GLY A 112 -12.18 20.51 3.90
N ALA A 113 -12.77 20.06 2.79
CA ALA A 113 -12.03 19.75 1.56
C ALA A 113 -11.95 20.97 0.62
N SER A 114 -11.38 22.09 1.09
CA SER A 114 -10.82 23.10 0.20
C SER A 114 -9.30 22.99 0.33
N GLY A 115 -8.65 22.60 -0.78
CA GLY A 115 -7.21 22.44 -0.85
C GLY A 115 -6.49 23.73 -0.48
N ASP A 116 -5.87 23.73 0.70
CA ASP A 116 -4.87 24.72 1.08
C ASP A 116 -3.52 24.19 0.59
N ASP A 117 -3.12 24.68 -0.58
CA ASP A 117 -1.73 24.72 -1.05
C ASP A 117 -0.87 25.39 0.03
N ARG A 118 -0.07 24.60 0.76
CA ARG A 118 0.94 25.15 1.68
C ARG A 118 2.26 24.43 1.55
N GLY A 119 3.19 25.14 0.92
CA GLY A 119 4.56 25.23 1.42
C GLY A 119 5.58 24.34 0.73
N ALA A 120 5.81 24.55 -0.56
CA ALA A 120 7.12 24.28 -1.13
C ALA A 120 8.16 25.10 -0.37
N ILE A 121 8.95 24.45 0.46
CA ILE A 121 10.16 25.04 1.02
C ILE A 121 11.17 25.02 -0.12
N ASP A 122 11.31 26.13 -0.83
CA ASP A 122 12.37 26.34 -1.82
C ASP A 122 13.72 26.23 -1.09
N GLN A 123 14.29 25.02 -1.10
CA GLN A 123 15.71 24.86 -0.86
C GLN A 123 16.44 25.43 -2.06
N VAL A 124 17.07 26.58 -1.84
CA VAL A 124 17.96 27.29 -2.74
C VAL A 124 18.81 26.31 -3.55
N ASP A 125 18.51 26.20 -4.84
CA ASP A 125 19.22 25.34 -5.78
C ASP A 125 20.69 25.76 -5.82
N SER A 126 21.57 24.86 -5.40
CA SER A 126 22.97 24.92 -5.79
C SER A 126 23.03 24.81 -7.32
N GLN A 127 23.70 25.75 -7.99
CA GLN A 127 23.86 25.77 -9.45
C GLN A 127 24.58 24.54 -10.05
N GLN A 128 25.01 23.59 -9.22
CA GLN A 128 25.61 22.35 -9.68
C GLN A 128 24.55 21.27 -9.91
N PRO A 129 24.57 20.59 -11.07
CA PRO A 129 23.67 19.47 -11.34
C PRO A 129 23.86 18.37 -10.28
N ALA A 130 22.75 17.74 -9.86
CA ALA A 130 22.80 16.67 -8.86
C ALA A 130 23.71 15.52 -9.34
N PRO A 131 24.41 14.80 -8.45
CA PRO A 131 25.32 13.72 -8.83
C PRO A 131 24.72 12.67 -9.79
N ILE A 132 23.44 12.33 -9.58
CA ILE A 132 22.71 11.39 -10.45
C ILE A 132 22.51 11.95 -11.88
N GLU A 133 22.33 13.26 -12.03
CA GLU A 133 22.22 13.92 -13.34
C GLU A 133 23.57 13.91 -14.07
N VAL A 134 24.65 14.19 -13.33
CA VAL A 134 26.01 14.11 -13.86
C VAL A 134 26.32 12.67 -14.31
N PHE A 135 25.90 11.67 -13.54
CA PHE A 135 26.08 10.26 -13.86
C PHE A 135 25.34 9.86 -15.16
N ILE A 136 24.03 10.12 -15.27
CA ILE A 136 23.26 9.70 -16.46
C ILE A 136 23.62 10.47 -17.73
N THR A 137 24.22 11.66 -17.59
CA THR A 137 24.71 12.46 -18.73
C THR A 137 26.16 12.17 -19.10
N SER A 138 26.89 11.42 -18.27
CA SER A 138 28.29 11.08 -18.45
C SER A 138 28.55 10.28 -19.74
N GLN A 139 29.76 10.43 -20.29
CA GLN A 139 30.20 9.63 -21.44
C GLN A 139 30.24 8.14 -21.10
N GLU A 140 30.54 7.78 -19.86
CA GLU A 140 30.56 6.38 -19.42
C GLU A 140 29.17 5.74 -19.50
N PHE A 141 28.14 6.43 -18.98
CA PHE A 141 26.76 5.95 -19.04
C PHE A 141 26.24 5.86 -20.48
N LYS A 142 26.62 6.80 -21.34
CA LYS A 142 26.20 6.87 -22.75
C LYS A 142 26.96 5.92 -23.69
N LYS A 143 28.00 5.23 -23.21
CA LYS A 143 28.70 4.23 -24.02
C LYS A 143 27.72 3.13 -24.43
N LYS A 144 27.92 2.61 -25.63
CA LYS A 144 27.27 1.39 -26.08
C LYS A 144 27.80 0.23 -25.24
N ILE A 145 26.93 -0.39 -24.45
CA ILE A 145 27.30 -1.46 -23.54
C ILE A 145 26.72 -2.78 -24.04
N CYS A 146 27.49 -3.87 -23.92
CA CYS A 146 26.98 -5.20 -24.18
C CYS A 146 26.29 -5.75 -22.94
N MET A 147 25.18 -6.46 -23.12
CA MET A 147 24.45 -7.08 -22.01
C MET A 147 25.34 -8.00 -21.17
N SER A 148 26.26 -8.74 -21.81
CA SER A 148 27.21 -9.61 -21.12
C SER A 148 28.17 -8.87 -20.20
N ASP A 149 28.42 -7.59 -20.44
CA ASP A 149 29.35 -6.79 -19.64
C ASP A 149 28.69 -6.34 -18.34
N ILE A 150 27.41 -5.93 -18.40
CA ILE A 150 26.66 -5.54 -17.20
C ILE A 150 26.16 -6.73 -16.38
N GLU A 151 25.98 -7.91 -16.98
CA GLU A 151 25.46 -9.10 -16.27
C GLU A 151 26.32 -9.49 -15.07
N LYS A 152 27.63 -9.21 -15.12
CA LYS A 152 28.57 -9.45 -14.02
C LYS A 152 28.26 -8.64 -12.77
N ASN A 153 27.53 -7.54 -12.92
CA ASN A 153 27.16 -6.63 -11.83
C ASN A 153 25.70 -6.81 -11.39
N LYS A 154 25.05 -7.91 -11.77
CA LYS A 154 23.68 -8.20 -11.39
C LYS A 154 23.55 -8.40 -9.90
N ILE A 155 22.61 -7.69 -9.28
CA ILE A 155 22.31 -7.76 -7.84
C ILE A 155 20.89 -8.23 -7.54
N GLY A 156 20.00 -8.25 -8.54
CA GLY A 156 18.63 -8.72 -8.36
C GLY A 156 17.88 -8.88 -9.68
N SER A 157 16.82 -9.68 -9.68
CA SER A 157 15.93 -9.84 -10.84
C SER A 157 14.51 -10.14 -10.39
N GLY A 158 13.57 -9.35 -10.87
CA GLY A 158 12.15 -9.42 -10.52
C GLY A 158 11.25 -9.62 -11.73
N SER A 159 9.94 -9.51 -11.49
CA SER A 159 8.90 -9.67 -12.52
C SER A 159 8.91 -8.55 -13.56
N TYR A 160 9.39 -7.37 -13.19
CA TYR A 160 9.33 -6.16 -14.01
C TYR A 160 10.70 -5.62 -14.46
N GLY A 161 11.79 -6.29 -14.07
CA GLY A 161 13.12 -5.87 -14.47
C GLY A 161 14.24 -6.60 -13.75
N THR A 162 15.46 -6.37 -14.24
CA THR A 162 16.70 -6.90 -13.67
C THR A 162 17.60 -5.76 -13.29
N VAL A 163 18.25 -5.88 -12.14
CA VAL A 163 18.89 -4.81 -11.41
C VAL A 163 20.39 -5.04 -11.38
N TYR A 164 21.16 -4.03 -11.77
CA TYR A 164 22.62 -4.07 -11.88
C TYR A 164 23.25 -2.92 -11.09
N LEU A 165 24.34 -3.20 -10.39
CA LEU A 165 25.15 -2.18 -9.72
C LEU A 165 26.15 -1.58 -10.70
N LEU A 166 26.22 -0.26 -10.83
CA LEU A 166 27.22 0.44 -11.63
C LEU A 166 27.99 1.43 -10.76
N ASN A 167 29.31 1.44 -10.97
CA ASN A 167 30.28 2.30 -10.30
C ASN A 167 30.23 2.24 -8.75
N GLY A 168 29.62 1.20 -8.17
CA GLY A 168 29.44 1.06 -6.73
C GLY A 168 28.48 2.07 -6.09
N GLU A 169 27.87 2.95 -6.88
CA GLU A 169 27.09 4.09 -6.40
C GLU A 169 25.64 4.08 -6.89
N TYR A 170 25.39 3.51 -8.07
CA TYR A 170 24.07 3.56 -8.71
C TYR A 170 23.58 2.17 -9.08
N VAL A 171 22.27 2.02 -8.96
CA VAL A 171 21.54 0.84 -9.37
C VAL A 171 20.81 1.16 -10.66
N ILE A 172 20.97 0.31 -11.67
CA ILE A 172 20.22 0.39 -12.93
C ILE A 172 19.27 -0.79 -13.02
N LYS A 173 17.97 -0.51 -13.08
CA LYS A 173 16.93 -1.50 -13.40
C LYS A 173 16.64 -1.44 -14.89
N VAL A 174 17.02 -2.51 -15.58
CA VAL A 174 16.74 -2.75 -16.99
C VAL A 174 15.40 -3.49 -17.11
N PRO A 175 14.51 -3.10 -18.04
CA PRO A 175 13.17 -3.67 -18.17
C PRO A 175 13.16 -5.04 -18.87
N ILE A 176 13.93 -5.97 -18.32
CA ILE A 176 14.02 -7.37 -18.74
C ILE A 176 13.81 -8.19 -17.47
N ASN A 177 12.77 -9.02 -17.43
CA ASN A 177 12.47 -9.83 -16.26
C ASN A 177 13.43 -11.03 -16.13
N LYS A 178 13.26 -11.80 -15.06
CA LYS A 178 14.08 -12.99 -14.78
C LYS A 178 14.06 -14.07 -15.87
N GLN A 179 13.05 -14.10 -16.73
CA GLN A 179 12.96 -15.00 -17.88
C GLN A 179 13.63 -14.44 -19.15
N GLY A 180 14.24 -13.26 -19.09
CA GLY A 180 14.83 -12.59 -20.25
C GLY A 180 13.80 -11.90 -21.15
N VAL A 181 12.55 -11.76 -20.71
CA VAL A 181 11.48 -11.12 -21.48
C VAL A 181 11.52 -9.61 -21.25
N LYS A 182 11.52 -8.85 -22.35
CA LYS A 182 11.41 -7.40 -22.31
C LYS A 182 10.02 -7.00 -21.81
N ILE A 183 9.98 -6.08 -20.86
CA ILE A 183 8.74 -5.54 -20.31
C ILE A 183 8.21 -4.43 -21.22
N ASP A 184 6.93 -4.54 -21.57
CA ASP A 184 6.19 -3.54 -22.33
C ASP A 184 5.41 -2.63 -21.38
N PHE A 185 5.98 -1.47 -21.07
CA PHE A 185 5.35 -0.46 -20.20
C PHE A 185 4.14 0.25 -20.82
N THR A 186 3.86 0.03 -22.11
CA THR A 186 2.63 0.57 -22.73
C THR A 186 1.42 -0.30 -22.43
N SER A 187 1.64 -1.53 -21.93
CA SER A 187 0.56 -2.41 -21.53
C SER A 187 -0.13 -1.91 -20.25
N PRO A 188 -1.46 -2.08 -20.12
CA PRO A 188 -2.16 -1.78 -18.88
C PRO A 188 -1.64 -2.57 -17.67
N GLU A 189 -1.03 -3.73 -17.91
CA GLU A 189 -0.51 -4.62 -16.86
C GLU A 189 0.82 -4.10 -16.28
N HIS A 190 1.65 -3.47 -17.10
CA HIS A 190 3.02 -3.07 -16.74
C HIS A 190 3.23 -1.56 -16.72
N CYS A 191 2.23 -0.74 -17.02
CA CYS A 191 2.38 0.72 -17.04
C CYS A 191 2.87 1.32 -15.71
N ASN A 192 2.66 0.61 -14.59
CA ASN A 192 3.13 1.05 -13.28
C ASN A 192 4.66 0.96 -13.11
N CYS A 193 5.33 0.06 -13.84
CA CYS A 193 6.80 -0.07 -13.80
C CYS A 193 7.51 0.84 -14.81
N HIS A 194 6.80 1.80 -15.44
CA HIS A 194 7.41 2.80 -16.31
C HIS A 194 8.46 3.63 -15.55
N PRO A 195 9.73 3.73 -16.01
CA PRO A 195 10.83 4.33 -15.26
C PRO A 195 10.58 5.77 -14.77
N GLU A 196 9.91 6.61 -15.57
CA GLU A 196 9.58 7.99 -15.15
C GLU A 196 8.62 8.03 -13.95
N ARG A 197 7.60 7.16 -13.98
CA ARG A 197 6.61 7.04 -12.90
C ARG A 197 7.29 6.52 -11.63
N VAL A 198 8.06 5.44 -11.77
CA VAL A 198 8.76 4.81 -10.64
C VAL A 198 9.78 5.78 -10.03
N SER A 199 10.53 6.50 -10.85
CA SER A 199 11.48 7.53 -10.40
C SER A 199 10.79 8.60 -9.55
N LYS A 200 9.64 9.13 -10.01
CA LYS A 200 8.85 10.11 -9.26
C LYS A 200 8.47 9.57 -7.87
N TYR A 201 7.91 8.36 -7.82
CA TYR A 201 7.43 7.80 -6.55
C TYR A 201 8.57 7.40 -5.61
N LEU A 202 9.69 6.88 -6.13
CA LEU A 202 10.86 6.59 -5.30
C LEU A 202 11.47 7.87 -4.69
N ASN A 203 11.48 8.98 -5.42
CA ASN A 203 11.95 10.26 -4.90
C ASN A 203 11.08 10.75 -3.74
N ILE A 204 9.75 10.60 -3.86
CA ILE A 204 8.80 10.95 -2.81
C ILE A 204 8.94 9.99 -1.62
N ALA A 205 8.92 8.69 -1.89
CA ALA A 205 8.98 7.65 -0.87
C ALA A 205 10.25 7.70 -0.03
N ASN A 206 11.36 8.20 -0.58
CA ASN A 206 12.63 8.37 0.14
C ASN A 206 12.90 9.80 0.63
N ASP A 207 11.97 10.74 0.41
CA ASP A 207 12.14 12.18 0.71
C ASP A 207 13.47 12.74 0.14
N ASP A 208 13.78 12.35 -1.09
CA ASP A 208 15.01 12.73 -1.78
C ASP A 208 14.72 12.96 -3.26
N LYS A 209 14.67 14.25 -3.65
CA LYS A 209 14.41 14.69 -5.03
C LYS A 209 15.41 14.13 -6.05
N ASN A 210 16.56 13.61 -5.61
CA ASN A 210 17.65 13.08 -6.43
C ASN A 210 17.88 11.58 -6.21
N PHE A 211 16.94 10.85 -5.60
CA PHE A 211 17.08 9.43 -5.33
C PHE A 211 17.12 8.60 -6.61
N SER A 212 16.29 8.94 -7.60
CA SER A 212 16.12 8.18 -8.83
C SER A 212 15.80 9.04 -10.05
N ARG A 213 16.21 8.57 -11.23
CA ARG A 213 15.90 9.13 -12.56
C ARG A 213 15.52 8.06 -13.57
N SER A 214 14.67 8.42 -14.51
CA SER A 214 14.56 7.71 -15.79
C SER A 214 15.73 8.14 -16.68
N ALA A 215 16.32 7.20 -17.42
CA ALA A 215 17.38 7.49 -18.38
C ALA A 215 17.31 6.54 -19.58
N THR A 216 17.98 6.93 -20.67
CA THR A 216 18.13 6.09 -21.85
C THR A 216 19.56 5.55 -21.90
N MET A 217 19.69 4.23 -21.95
CA MET A 217 20.98 3.53 -22.00
C MET A 217 21.07 2.72 -23.30
N ASN A 218 22.19 2.78 -24.00
CA ASN A 218 22.39 2.02 -25.23
C ASN A 218 22.91 0.60 -24.90
N ILE A 219 22.02 -0.39 -24.93
CA ILE A 219 22.32 -1.79 -24.62
C ILE A 219 22.25 -2.60 -25.91
N ASN A 220 23.34 -3.30 -26.25
CA ASN A 220 23.46 -4.08 -27.50
C ASN A 220 23.14 -3.26 -28.77
N GLY A 221 23.40 -1.95 -28.76
CA GLY A 221 23.11 -1.08 -29.91
C GLY A 221 21.67 -0.56 -29.97
N LYS A 222 20.84 -0.83 -28.95
CA LYS A 222 19.47 -0.34 -28.85
C LYS A 222 19.33 0.61 -27.67
N ASP A 223 18.60 1.68 -27.87
CA ASP A 223 18.24 2.58 -26.79
C ASP A 223 17.15 1.95 -25.92
N VAL A 224 17.46 1.77 -24.64
CA VAL A 224 16.59 1.15 -23.65
C VAL A 224 16.34 2.16 -22.54
N MET A 225 15.06 2.43 -22.26
CA MET A 225 14.68 3.22 -21.10
C MET A 225 14.90 2.40 -19.83
N VAL A 226 15.67 2.94 -18.90
CA VAL A 226 16.07 2.30 -17.65
C VAL A 226 15.73 3.21 -16.47
N LEU A 227 15.54 2.60 -15.30
CA LEU A 227 15.47 3.33 -14.05
C LEU A 227 16.85 3.32 -13.40
N VAL A 228 17.35 4.50 -13.04
CA VAL A 228 18.60 4.69 -12.31
C VAL A 228 18.26 5.18 -10.91
N SER A 229 18.79 4.55 -9.87
CA SER A 229 18.55 4.94 -8.47
C SER A 229 19.86 4.90 -7.67
N LYS A 230 19.93 5.65 -6.57
CA LYS A 230 21.05 5.55 -5.62
C LYS A 230 21.16 4.13 -5.09
N TYR A 231 22.38 3.61 -5.00
CA TYR A 231 22.63 2.34 -4.33
C TYR A 231 22.61 2.52 -2.81
N ILE A 232 21.77 1.76 -2.14
CA ILE A 232 21.70 1.71 -0.68
C ILE A 232 22.35 0.42 -0.22
N GLN A 233 23.57 0.54 0.32
CA GLN A 233 24.22 -0.55 1.04
C GLN A 233 23.62 -0.66 2.46
N GLY A 234 22.37 -1.08 2.53
CA GLY A 234 21.60 -1.29 3.75
C GLY A 234 21.36 -2.77 4.04
N GLN A 235 20.85 -3.05 5.24
CA GLN A 235 20.32 -4.36 5.59
C GLN A 235 18.83 -4.41 5.23
N GLU A 236 18.31 -5.59 4.95
CA GLU A 236 16.88 -5.77 4.74
C GLU A 236 16.12 -5.48 6.03
N PHE A 237 15.04 -4.71 5.91
CA PHE A 237 14.20 -4.35 7.04
C PHE A 237 13.18 -5.47 7.31
N ASP A 238 13.10 -5.93 8.55
CA ASP A 238 12.19 -7.00 8.95
C ASP A 238 10.75 -6.49 9.01
N ILE A 239 10.07 -6.55 7.88
CA ILE A 239 8.67 -6.14 7.74
C ILE A 239 7.68 -7.21 8.23
N GLU A 240 8.17 -8.35 8.71
CA GLU A 240 7.31 -9.40 9.27
C GLU A 240 6.82 -9.08 10.68
N ASP A 241 7.56 -8.20 11.36
CA ASP A 241 7.22 -7.59 12.63
C ASP A 241 6.20 -6.46 12.45
N ASP A 242 5.11 -6.51 13.22
CA ASP A 242 3.97 -5.60 13.06
C ASP A 242 4.34 -4.16 13.43
N GLU A 243 5.26 -3.94 14.38
CA GLU A 243 5.71 -2.62 14.78
C GLU A 243 6.55 -1.98 13.66
N ASN A 244 7.43 -2.77 13.04
CA ASN A 244 8.19 -2.39 11.85
C ASN A 244 7.29 -2.13 10.64
N TYR A 245 6.28 -2.97 10.40
CA TYR A 245 5.28 -2.74 9.35
C TYR A 245 4.59 -1.39 9.54
N ASN A 246 4.08 -1.13 10.74
CA ASN A 246 3.40 0.12 11.05
C ASN A 246 4.33 1.33 10.91
N ARG A 247 5.59 1.19 11.32
CA ARG A 247 6.62 2.24 11.16
C ARG A 247 6.89 2.55 9.69
N ALA A 248 7.01 1.54 8.83
CA ALA A 248 7.23 1.74 7.40
C ALA A 248 5.98 2.31 6.71
N GLU A 249 4.78 1.83 7.07
CA GLU A 249 3.50 2.32 6.54
C GLU A 249 3.29 3.79 6.88
N ALA A 250 3.46 4.16 8.15
CA ALA A 250 3.31 5.53 8.63
C ALA A 250 4.33 6.48 7.97
N LEU A 251 5.56 6.01 7.72
CA LEU A 251 6.56 6.80 7.03
C LEU A 251 6.16 7.08 5.57
N LEU A 252 5.70 6.07 4.83
CA LEU A 252 5.19 6.26 3.47
C LEU A 252 3.98 7.18 3.43
N GLU A 253 3.02 6.98 4.35
CA GLU A 253 1.81 7.81 4.45
C GLU A 253 2.16 9.27 4.76
N SER A 254 3.11 9.52 5.67
CA SER A 254 3.62 10.87 5.97
C SER A 254 4.28 11.54 4.77
N ARG A 255 4.78 10.76 3.80
CA ARG A 255 5.38 11.22 2.54
C ARG A 255 4.34 11.31 1.40
N GLY A 256 3.07 11.02 1.67
CA GLY A 256 1.98 11.10 0.69
C GLY A 256 1.99 9.98 -0.34
N VAL A 257 2.50 8.80 0.02
CA VAL A 257 2.54 7.62 -0.85
C VAL A 257 2.19 6.34 -0.07
N TYR A 258 1.92 5.27 -0.81
CA TYR A 258 1.68 3.92 -0.29
C TYR A 258 2.37 2.89 -1.19
N MET A 259 2.88 1.80 -0.62
CA MET A 259 3.58 0.75 -1.36
C MET A 259 2.84 -0.59 -1.20
N HIS A 260 2.30 -1.16 -2.28
CA HIS A 260 1.50 -2.40 -2.18
C HIS A 260 2.29 -3.66 -1.85
N ASP A 261 3.57 -3.67 -2.22
CA ASP A 261 4.52 -4.75 -2.05
C ASP A 261 5.55 -4.45 -0.96
N MET A 262 5.15 -3.64 0.02
CA MET A 262 5.97 -3.36 1.21
C MET A 262 6.36 -4.64 1.97
N ASN A 263 5.51 -5.67 1.89
CA ASN A 263 5.74 -6.99 2.51
C ASN A 263 6.73 -7.89 1.75
N VAL A 264 7.17 -7.46 0.57
CA VAL A 264 8.14 -8.22 -0.22
C VAL A 264 9.52 -8.00 0.36
N PHE A 265 10.17 -9.10 0.70
CA PHE A 265 11.52 -9.09 1.21
C PHE A 265 12.49 -8.43 0.23
N GLY A 266 13.33 -7.51 0.71
CA GLY A 266 14.26 -6.73 -0.11
C GLY A 266 13.74 -5.38 -0.62
N ASN A 267 12.45 -5.07 -0.44
CA ASN A 267 11.86 -3.80 -0.90
C ASN A 267 12.08 -2.63 0.07
N ILE A 268 12.49 -2.91 1.31
CA ILE A 268 12.79 -1.90 2.32
C ILE A 268 14.14 -2.23 2.92
N LEU A 269 15.02 -1.23 2.91
CA LEU A 269 16.37 -1.33 3.44
C LEU A 269 16.52 -0.37 4.62
N VAL A 270 17.22 -0.82 5.66
CA VAL A 270 17.63 0.02 6.77
C VAL A 270 19.12 0.34 6.65
N LYS A 271 19.46 1.63 6.75
CA LYS A 271 20.84 2.11 6.81
C LYS A 271 20.91 3.31 7.75
N GLU A 272 21.82 3.27 8.72
CA GLU A 272 22.04 4.37 9.67
C GLU A 272 20.77 4.82 10.41
N GLY A 273 19.86 3.88 10.70
CA GLY A 273 18.58 4.14 11.37
C GLY A 273 17.47 4.70 10.47
N GLY A 274 17.78 5.06 9.22
CA GLY A 274 16.82 5.48 8.19
C GLY A 274 16.27 4.29 7.38
N LEU A 275 15.00 4.41 6.97
CA LEU A 275 14.36 3.47 6.05
C LEU A 275 14.43 4.00 4.62
N PHE A 276 14.82 3.11 3.71
CA PHE A 276 14.91 3.36 2.28
C PHE A 276 14.00 2.40 1.54
N PHE A 277 13.14 2.95 0.70
CA PHE A 277 12.19 2.18 -0.09
C PHE A 277 12.78 1.98 -1.50
N VAL A 278 12.88 0.73 -1.92
CA VAL A 278 13.38 0.33 -3.24
C VAL A 278 12.31 -0.47 -3.97
N ASP A 279 12.46 -0.66 -5.28
CA ASP A 279 11.44 -1.26 -6.15
C ASP A 279 10.07 -0.55 -6.15
N GLY A 280 10.05 0.69 -6.66
CA GLY A 280 8.86 1.54 -6.61
C GLY A 280 7.74 1.22 -7.61
N ASP A 281 7.74 0.03 -8.21
CA ASP A 281 6.76 -0.35 -9.23
C ASP A 281 5.33 -0.29 -8.70
N GLN A 282 5.14 -0.71 -7.45
CA GLN A 282 3.82 -0.74 -6.80
C GLN A 282 3.58 0.41 -5.82
N ILE A 283 4.40 1.48 -5.89
CA ILE A 283 4.12 2.70 -5.12
C ILE A 283 3.02 3.52 -5.81
N VAL A 284 2.08 4.02 -5.03
CA VAL A 284 0.92 4.82 -5.46
C VAL A 284 0.68 6.01 -4.51
N PRO A 285 -0.12 7.02 -4.87
CA PRO A 285 -0.37 8.18 -4.00
C PRO A 285 -1.13 7.86 -2.70
N SER A 286 -1.99 6.83 -2.70
CA SER A 286 -2.69 6.39 -1.50
C SER A 286 -3.20 4.95 -1.66
N LYS A 287 -3.60 4.34 -0.54
CA LYS A 287 -4.21 3.00 -0.50
C LYS A 287 -5.48 2.91 -1.37
N GLU A 288 -6.24 4.00 -1.47
CA GLU A 288 -7.50 4.10 -2.22
C GLU A 288 -7.30 4.10 -3.75
N PHE A 289 -6.17 4.63 -4.25
CA PHE A 289 -5.83 4.58 -5.68
C PHE A 289 -5.62 3.14 -6.21
N ARG A 290 -5.52 2.13 -5.33
CA ARG A 290 -5.55 0.70 -5.69
C ARG A 290 -6.93 0.23 -6.13
N HIS A 291 -7.98 0.65 -5.42
CA HIS A 291 -9.34 0.13 -5.59
C HIS A 291 -10.02 0.62 -6.88
N GLN A 292 -9.47 1.67 -7.50
CA GLN A 292 -9.93 2.17 -8.79
C GLN A 292 -9.25 1.47 -10.00
N ARG A 293 -8.47 0.40 -9.80
CA ARG A 293 -7.61 -0.18 -10.85
C ARG A 293 -7.73 -1.70 -10.96
N ARG A 294 -7.56 -2.20 -12.19
CA ARG A 294 -7.44 -3.63 -12.48
C ARG A 294 -6.09 -4.14 -11.96
N VAL A 295 -6.12 -5.08 -11.02
CA VAL A 295 -4.94 -5.65 -10.35
C VAL A 295 -4.07 -6.41 -11.37
N SER A 296 -2.75 -6.18 -11.40
CA SER A 296 -1.85 -6.96 -12.27
C SER A 296 -1.77 -8.42 -11.79
N LEU A 297 -1.43 -9.37 -12.66
CA LEU A 297 -1.37 -10.78 -12.26
C LEU A 297 -0.35 -11.00 -11.13
N ALA A 298 0.81 -10.32 -11.17
CA ALA A 298 1.81 -10.41 -10.11
C ALA A 298 1.33 -9.75 -8.79
N THR A 299 0.57 -8.65 -8.87
CA THR A 299 -0.07 -8.03 -7.70
C THR A 299 -1.15 -8.94 -7.11
N ALA A 300 -1.92 -9.64 -7.95
CA ALA A 300 -2.93 -10.61 -7.50
C ALA A 300 -2.30 -11.84 -6.85
N GLN A 301 -1.20 -12.35 -7.41
CA GLN A 301 -0.41 -13.44 -6.82
C GLN A 301 0.21 -13.03 -5.48
N LEU A 302 0.69 -11.79 -5.37
CA LEU A 302 1.20 -11.25 -4.11
C LEU A 302 0.08 -11.10 -3.07
N GLU A 303 -1.10 -10.63 -3.46
CA GLU A 303 -2.29 -10.56 -2.58
C GLU A 303 -2.69 -11.95 -2.08
N GLU A 304 -2.69 -12.97 -2.95
CA GLU A 304 -2.93 -14.36 -2.54
C GLU A 304 -1.88 -14.87 -1.57
N GLN A 305 -0.60 -14.55 -1.78
CA GLN A 305 0.49 -14.92 -0.87
C GLN A 305 0.34 -14.24 0.49
N ILE A 306 0.01 -12.94 0.51
CA ILE A 306 -0.25 -12.18 1.74
C ILE A 306 -1.46 -12.78 2.48
N LYS A 307 -2.56 -13.05 1.77
CA LYS A 307 -3.75 -13.67 2.34
C LYS A 307 -3.45 -15.06 2.91
N ALA A 308 -2.73 -15.91 2.19
CA ALA A 308 -2.32 -17.23 2.64
C ALA A 308 -1.45 -17.13 3.90
N ARG A 309 -0.51 -16.18 3.93
CA ARG A 309 0.37 -15.94 5.07
C ARG A 309 -0.39 -15.49 6.32
N HIS A 310 -1.34 -14.58 6.18
CA HIS A 310 -2.23 -14.19 7.29
C HIS A 310 -3.08 -15.36 7.78
N MET A 311 -3.60 -16.21 6.88
CA MET A 311 -4.32 -17.42 7.30
C MET A 311 -3.44 -18.41 8.07
N VAL A 312 -2.16 -18.54 7.70
CA VAL A 312 -1.21 -19.38 8.46
C VAL A 312 -0.93 -18.79 9.84
N LYS A 313 -0.68 -17.48 9.94
CA LYS A 313 -0.52 -16.78 11.23
C LYS A 313 -1.76 -16.94 12.12
N LEU A 314 -2.96 -16.80 11.54
CA LEU A 314 -4.24 -17.03 12.25
C LEU A 314 -4.35 -18.45 12.78
N LYS A 315 -4.05 -19.47 11.96
CA LYS A 315 -4.05 -20.88 12.41
C LYS A 315 -2.99 -21.17 13.47
N GLN A 316 -1.81 -20.56 13.39
CA GLN A 316 -0.77 -20.71 14.41
C GLN A 316 -1.21 -20.09 15.73
N ALA A 317 -1.81 -18.90 15.70
CA ALA A 317 -2.41 -18.28 16.89
C ALA A 317 -3.55 -19.13 17.50
N GLU A 318 -4.37 -19.80 16.66
CA GLU A 318 -5.37 -20.79 17.13
C GLU A 318 -4.74 -22.01 17.80
N THR A 319 -3.51 -22.38 17.42
CA THR A 319 -2.83 -23.58 17.95
C THR A 319 -2.02 -23.27 19.22
N GLU A 320 -1.48 -22.06 19.34
CA GLU A 320 -0.73 -21.60 20.52
C GLU A 320 -1.63 -21.12 21.67
N GLY A 321 -2.92 -20.93 21.41
CA GLY A 321 -3.95 -20.59 22.39
C GLY A 321 -4.59 -21.78 23.13
N ASN A 322 -4.02 -23.00 23.03
CA ASN A 322 -4.45 -24.20 23.78
C ASN A 322 -3.37 -24.68 24.76
#